data_AF-A0A2P8NFN9-F1
#
_entry.id   AF-A0A2P8NFN9-F1
#
_cell.length_a   1.000
_cell.length_b   1.000
_cell.length_c   1.000
_cell.angle_alpha   90.00
_cell.angle_beta   90.00
_cell.angle_gamma   90.00
#
_symmetry.space_group_name_H-M   'P 1'
#
loop_
_entity.id
_entity.type
_entity.pdbx_description
1 polymer ?
#
loop_
_entity_poly.entity_id
_entity_poly.type
_entity_poly.pdbx_seq_one_letter_code
_entity_poly.pdbx_strand_id
1 'polypeptide(L)'
;MSLLDKAHYSRSVSAFQEKIPRPVDKKVKRTRAKSAARDAQFRPLFQALDALDGVARSGRTSVTYAAPNHPLFPIIKLDASSTTFTPAPYEPEDLDTDEEIRLHRHWHNLLTSPPRQHRKPAAWRDLSDEARLECFHHALRSIGPAVALTLNLSPAVEEQVRREPSSAGWLSKRIARRLKQALGRAVPLWFAFELEDGRLHLHGELGASVAELPAVRKALRLAGGEWLTVRQHQAHTVTAPTLPWVSYAAKEAWRVRPFTGRLAGIARPINGDWYFATNRVRSTANKLYDTQKEAVTILL
;
A
#
# COMPACT_ATOMS: atom_id res chain seq x y z
N MET A 1 54.68 -26.89 62.58
CA MET A 1 53.61 -25.87 62.72
C MET A 1 54.01 -24.69 61.85
N SER A 2 53.23 -24.15 60.92
CA SER A 2 51.91 -24.48 60.40
C SER A 2 51.77 -23.66 59.10
N LEU A 3 51.29 -24.30 58.04
CA LEU A 3 51.04 -23.77 56.70
C LEU A 3 49.79 -22.86 56.68
N LEU A 4 49.74 -21.80 57.49
CA LEU A 4 48.50 -21.02 57.70
C LEU A 4 48.68 -19.50 57.94
N ASP A 5 49.69 -18.85 57.35
CA ASP A 5 49.80 -17.37 57.42
C ASP A 5 50.36 -16.72 56.13
N LYS A 6 49.82 -17.11 54.97
CA LYS A 6 50.03 -16.40 53.69
C LYS A 6 48.71 -16.13 52.97
N ALA A 7 47.67 -15.78 53.72
CA ALA A 7 46.32 -15.63 53.18
C ALA A 7 45.61 -14.34 53.60
N HIS A 8 46.29 -13.23 53.92
CA HIS A 8 45.60 -11.96 54.17
C HIS A 8 46.46 -10.72 53.88
N TYR A 9 46.86 -10.50 52.62
CA TYR A 9 47.18 -9.13 52.13
C TYR A 9 47.29 -9.05 50.59
N SER A 10 46.27 -9.48 49.84
CA SER A 10 46.13 -9.08 48.42
C SER A 10 44.74 -9.42 47.90
N ARG A 11 43.73 -8.66 48.35
CA ARG A 11 42.46 -8.55 47.64
C ARG A 11 41.95 -7.13 47.80
N SER A 12 41.50 -6.58 46.68
CA SER A 12 40.61 -5.42 46.51
C SER A 12 41.23 -4.08 46.11
N VAL A 13 42.06 -4.02 45.06
CA VAL A 13 41.99 -2.90 44.12
C VAL A 13 42.31 -3.41 42.70
N SER A 14 41.32 -3.98 42.01
CA SER A 14 41.42 -4.15 40.55
C SER A 14 40.04 -4.31 39.92
N ALA A 15 39.72 -3.36 39.05
CA ALA A 15 38.78 -3.45 37.94
C ALA A 15 37.27 -3.48 38.26
N PHE A 16 36.75 -2.40 38.85
CA PHE A 16 35.49 -1.82 38.33
C PHE A 16 35.82 -1.14 36.99
N GLN A 17 36.00 -1.93 35.92
CA GLN A 17 35.89 -1.39 34.57
C GLN A 17 34.40 -1.29 34.27
N GLU A 18 33.84 -0.10 34.51
CA GLU A 18 32.62 0.33 33.84
C GLU A 18 32.80 0.03 32.34
N LYS A 19 32.00 -0.89 31.80
CA LYS A 19 31.91 -1.09 30.36
C LYS A 19 31.35 0.19 29.77
N ILE A 20 32.24 1.10 29.37
CA ILE A 20 31.89 2.27 28.56
C ILE A 20 31.06 1.74 27.38
N PRO A 21 29.79 2.13 27.24
CA PRO A 21 28.97 1.65 26.14
C PRO A 21 29.66 2.06 24.85
N ARG A 22 30.02 1.06 24.03
CA ARG A 22 30.64 1.31 22.73
C ARG A 22 29.75 2.29 21.97
N PRO A 23 30.31 3.38 21.41
CA PRO A 23 29.52 4.32 20.61
C PRO A 23 28.93 3.54 19.43
N VAL A 24 27.60 3.37 19.48
CA VAL A 24 26.87 2.70 18.41
C VAL A 24 27.00 3.59 17.18
N ASP A 25 27.64 3.07 16.14
CA ASP A 25 27.87 3.80 14.90
C ASP A 25 26.51 4.17 14.27
N LYS A 26 26.10 5.43 14.45
CA LYS A 26 24.85 5.98 13.92
C LYS A 26 24.89 6.18 12.40
N LYS A 27 26.01 5.87 11.73
CA LYS A 27 26.20 6.06 10.29
C LYS A 27 25.84 4.86 9.41
N VAL A 28 25.36 3.76 9.97
CA VAL A 28 24.68 2.77 9.14
C VAL A 28 23.37 3.40 8.70
N LYS A 29 23.31 3.87 7.44
CA LYS A 29 22.05 4.08 6.72
C LYS A 29 21.31 2.73 6.77
N ARG A 30 20.54 2.50 7.84
CA ARG A 30 19.57 1.43 7.89
C ARG A 30 18.63 1.75 6.75
N THR A 31 18.83 1.09 5.62
CA THR A 31 17.83 0.95 4.56
C THR A 31 16.62 0.36 5.26
N ARG A 32 15.69 1.23 5.66
CA ARG A 32 14.47 0.81 6.34
C ARG A 32 13.68 0.04 5.28
N ALA A 33 13.66 -1.27 5.41
CA ALA A 33 12.97 -2.13 4.48
C ALA A 33 11.47 -1.92 4.64
N LYS A 34 10.77 -1.71 3.52
CA LYS A 34 9.33 -1.83 3.46
C LYS A 34 8.94 -3.26 3.85
N SER A 35 7.89 -3.42 4.65
CA SER A 35 7.50 -4.74 5.16
C SER A 35 6.00 -4.94 5.03
N ALA A 36 5.59 -5.68 4.00
CA ALA A 36 4.20 -6.09 3.83
C ALA A 36 3.67 -6.87 5.05
N ALA A 37 4.53 -7.66 5.71
CA ALA A 37 4.19 -8.36 6.94
C ALA A 37 3.86 -7.39 8.09
N ARG A 38 4.60 -6.28 8.23
CA ARG A 38 4.28 -5.24 9.22
C ARG A 38 2.94 -4.58 8.90
N ASP A 39 2.70 -4.26 7.63
CA ASP A 39 1.46 -3.59 7.24
C ASP A 39 0.25 -4.52 7.45
N ALA A 40 0.38 -5.80 7.07
CA ALA A 40 -0.58 -6.86 7.37
C ALA A 40 -0.86 -7.00 8.86
N GLN A 41 0.17 -6.90 9.71
CA GLN A 41 0.05 -7.02 11.17
C GLN A 41 -0.85 -5.94 11.78
N PHE A 42 -0.82 -4.71 11.25
CA PHE A 42 -1.63 -3.59 11.78
C PHE A 42 -2.95 -3.41 11.05
N ARG A 43 -3.13 -4.03 9.89
CA ARG A 43 -4.34 -3.87 9.08
C ARG A 43 -5.66 -4.12 9.85
N PRO A 44 -5.78 -5.14 10.73
CA PRO A 44 -7.01 -5.31 11.51
C PRO A 44 -7.39 -4.10 12.37
N LEU A 45 -6.41 -3.34 12.88
CA LEU A 45 -6.68 -2.11 13.65
C LEU A 45 -7.20 -0.98 12.76
N PHE A 46 -6.68 -0.84 11.54
CA PHE A 46 -7.22 0.10 10.55
C PHE A 46 -8.65 -0.27 10.15
N GLN A 47 -8.93 -1.55 9.91
CA GLN A 47 -10.29 -2.01 9.61
C GLN A 47 -11.27 -1.79 10.78
N ALA A 48 -10.80 -1.99 12.02
CA ALA A 48 -11.62 -1.73 13.20
C ALA A 48 -11.98 -0.22 13.31
N LEU A 49 -11.05 0.68 12.96
CA LEU A 49 -11.33 2.11 12.90
C LEU A 49 -12.35 2.48 11.81
N ASP A 50 -12.22 1.90 10.61
CA ASP A 50 -13.18 2.14 9.52
C ASP A 50 -14.57 1.61 9.87
N ALA A 51 -14.64 0.45 10.55
CA ALA A 51 -15.90 -0.10 11.06
C ALA A 51 -16.49 0.80 12.18
N LEU A 52 -15.66 1.33 13.06
CA LEU A 52 -16.09 2.28 14.10
C LEU A 52 -16.70 3.54 13.48
N ASP A 53 -16.10 4.06 12.40
CA ASP A 53 -16.65 5.20 11.65
C ASP A 53 -18.05 4.90 11.11
N GLY A 54 -18.22 3.77 10.42
CA GLY A 54 -19.50 3.36 9.88
C GLY A 54 -20.58 3.24 10.96
N VAL A 55 -20.22 2.66 12.11
CA VAL A 55 -21.11 2.50 13.25
C VAL A 55 -21.43 3.85 13.91
N ALA A 56 -20.46 4.75 14.09
CA ALA A 56 -20.67 6.10 14.61
C ALA A 56 -21.64 6.90 13.74
N ARG A 57 -21.54 6.80 12.41
CA ARG A 57 -22.48 7.43 11.46
C ARG A 57 -23.91 6.90 11.57
N SER A 58 -24.08 5.66 12.03
CA SER A 58 -25.40 5.06 12.30
C SER A 58 -25.98 5.42 13.68
N GLY A 59 -25.30 6.26 14.47
CA GLY A 59 -25.72 6.65 15.83
C GLY A 59 -25.37 5.62 16.91
N ARG A 60 -24.60 4.58 16.58
CA ARG A 60 -24.10 3.58 17.52
C ARG A 60 -22.71 3.98 18.03
N THR A 61 -22.34 3.56 19.23
CA THR A 61 -21.15 4.07 19.92
C THR A 61 -19.98 3.09 20.02
N SER A 62 -20.12 1.82 19.66
CA SER A 62 -19.01 0.87 19.83
C SER A 62 -19.00 -0.24 18.78
N VAL A 63 -17.80 -0.77 18.52
CA VAL A 63 -17.54 -1.88 17.61
C VAL A 63 -16.69 -2.93 18.30
N THR A 64 -17.11 -4.19 18.20
CA THR A 64 -16.24 -5.33 18.46
C THR A 64 -15.83 -5.92 17.11
N TYR A 65 -14.57 -5.75 16.75
CA TYR A 65 -13.99 -6.28 15.53
C TYR A 65 -13.23 -7.57 15.84
N ALA A 66 -13.67 -8.68 15.25
CA ALA A 66 -13.01 -9.97 15.39
C ALA A 66 -12.10 -10.23 14.19
N ALA A 67 -10.81 -10.48 14.45
CA ALA A 67 -9.88 -10.98 13.44
C ALA A 67 -9.42 -12.37 13.88
N PRO A 68 -10.28 -13.40 13.76
CA PRO A 68 -10.11 -14.71 14.41
C PRO A 68 -8.79 -15.42 14.08
N ASN A 69 -8.16 -15.07 12.96
CA ASN A 69 -6.89 -15.65 12.51
C ASN A 69 -5.69 -14.71 12.71
N HIS A 70 -5.84 -13.57 13.41
CA HIS A 70 -4.74 -12.64 13.62
C HIS A 70 -3.94 -12.98 14.90
N PRO A 71 -2.61 -13.19 14.82
CA PRO A 71 -1.82 -13.67 15.95
C PRO A 71 -1.69 -12.69 17.12
N LEU A 72 -1.96 -11.39 16.89
CA LEU A 72 -1.82 -10.35 17.92
C LEU A 72 -3.12 -9.65 18.31
N PHE A 73 -4.16 -9.77 17.48
CA PHE A 73 -5.40 -9.00 17.65
C PHE A 73 -6.61 -9.87 17.33
N PRO A 74 -6.84 -10.97 18.07
CA PRO A 74 -7.95 -11.87 17.79
C PRO A 74 -9.30 -11.16 17.96
N ILE A 75 -9.41 -10.24 18.91
CA ILE A 75 -10.59 -9.41 19.18
C ILE A 75 -10.13 -7.99 19.52
N ILE A 76 -10.74 -6.99 18.88
CA ILE A 76 -10.53 -5.56 19.11
C ILE A 76 -11.86 -4.96 19.53
N LYS A 77 -11.91 -4.24 20.66
CA LYS A 77 -13.10 -3.50 21.11
C LYS A 77 -12.80 -2.01 21.07
N LEU A 78 -13.59 -1.26 20.33
CA LEU A 78 -13.46 0.20 20.19
C LEU A 78 -14.75 0.89 20.63
N ASP A 79 -14.60 2.01 21.32
CA ASP A 79 -15.70 2.86 21.75
C ASP A 79 -15.50 4.28 21.19
N ALA A 80 -16.50 4.78 20.48
CA ALA A 80 -16.55 6.09 19.87
C ALA A 80 -16.56 7.21 20.91
N SER A 81 -17.01 6.94 22.15
CA SER A 81 -17.04 7.92 23.23
C SER A 81 -15.68 8.19 23.88
N SER A 82 -14.74 7.25 23.76
CA SER A 82 -13.40 7.33 24.36
C SER A 82 -12.29 7.73 23.39
N THR A 83 -12.60 7.75 22.09
CA THR A 83 -11.61 7.99 21.04
C THR A 83 -11.85 9.38 20.44
N THR A 84 -10.84 10.24 20.41
CA THR A 84 -10.83 11.42 19.52
C THR A 84 -10.69 10.92 18.08
N PHE A 85 -11.78 10.37 17.55
CA PHE A 85 -11.85 9.76 16.24
C PHE A 85 -12.35 10.82 15.24
N THR A 86 -11.54 11.12 14.22
CA THR A 86 -12.00 11.91 13.08
C THR A 86 -12.47 10.94 12.00
N PRO A 87 -13.75 10.99 11.60
CA PRO A 87 -14.28 10.19 10.50
C PRO A 87 -13.41 10.27 9.26
N ALA A 88 -13.25 9.14 8.57
CA ALA A 88 -12.62 9.12 7.27
C ALA A 88 -13.46 9.96 6.29
N PRO A 89 -12.87 10.78 5.42
CA PRO A 89 -13.62 11.60 4.45
C PRO A 89 -14.15 10.78 3.26
N TYR A 90 -14.25 9.45 3.40
CA TYR A 90 -14.85 8.53 2.45
C TYR A 90 -15.88 7.66 3.18
N GLU A 91 -16.83 7.11 2.44
CA GLU A 91 -17.77 6.12 2.99
C GLU A 91 -17.08 4.76 3.09
N PRO A 92 -17.22 4.03 4.20
CA PRO A 92 -16.80 2.63 4.25
C PRO A 92 -17.40 1.84 3.09
N GLU A 93 -16.66 0.90 2.53
CA GLU A 93 -17.19 -0.01 1.53
C GLU A 93 -18.08 -1.06 2.18
N ASP A 94 -19.17 -1.38 1.50
CA ASP A 94 -19.98 -2.55 1.78
C ASP A 94 -19.43 -3.70 0.93
N LEU A 95 -18.50 -4.45 1.50
CA LEU A 95 -17.88 -5.61 0.83
C LEU A 95 -18.81 -6.81 0.97
N ASP A 96 -19.02 -7.55 -0.11
CA ASP A 96 -19.70 -8.84 0.01
C ASP A 96 -18.82 -9.87 0.77
N THR A 97 -19.44 -10.95 1.24
CA THR A 97 -18.73 -11.98 2.02
C THR A 97 -17.53 -12.58 1.26
N ASP A 98 -17.63 -12.75 -0.06
CA ASP A 98 -16.54 -13.30 -0.87
C ASP A 98 -15.39 -12.29 -1.03
N GLU A 99 -15.71 -11.01 -1.17
CA GLU A 99 -14.78 -9.89 -1.20
C GLU A 99 -14.01 -9.77 0.12
N GLU A 100 -14.71 -9.84 1.26
CA GLU A 100 -14.10 -9.85 2.58
C GLU A 100 -13.14 -11.03 2.74
N ILE A 101 -13.55 -12.24 2.33
CA ILE A 101 -12.70 -13.44 2.37
C ILE A 101 -11.46 -13.28 1.49
N ARG A 102 -11.61 -12.77 0.26
CA ARG A 102 -10.47 -12.54 -0.65
C ARG A 102 -9.47 -11.55 -0.06
N LEU A 103 -9.97 -10.44 0.47
CA LEU A 103 -9.16 -9.39 1.07
C LEU A 103 -8.45 -9.90 2.34
N HIS A 104 -9.17 -10.61 3.20
CA HIS A 104 -8.58 -11.23 4.39
C HIS A 104 -7.47 -12.22 4.02
N ARG A 105 -7.73 -13.12 3.06
CA ARG A 105 -6.73 -14.10 2.59
C ARG A 105 -5.49 -13.43 2.01
N HIS A 106 -5.67 -12.38 1.20
CA HIS A 106 -4.55 -11.62 0.62
C HIS A 106 -3.61 -11.11 1.72
N TRP A 107 -4.14 -10.40 2.71
CA TRP A 107 -3.34 -9.83 3.79
C TRP A 107 -2.79 -10.87 4.75
N HIS A 108 -3.56 -11.94 5.02
CA HIS A 108 -3.08 -13.06 5.81
C HIS A 108 -1.87 -13.74 5.16
N ASN A 109 -1.87 -13.91 3.82
CA ASN A 109 -0.73 -14.50 3.09
C ASN A 109 0.54 -13.63 3.13
N LEU A 110 0.42 -12.34 3.45
CA LEU A 110 1.56 -11.44 3.62
C LEU A 110 2.19 -11.52 5.03
N LEU A 111 1.52 -12.15 5.99
CA LEU A 111 2.11 -12.43 7.30
C LEU A 111 3.17 -13.53 7.15
N THR A 112 4.43 -13.17 7.36
CA THR A 112 5.54 -14.15 7.44
C THR A 112 5.42 -14.96 8.73
N SER A 113 5.68 -16.27 8.69
CA SER A 113 5.68 -17.12 9.89
C SER A 113 7.08 -17.36 10.46
N PRO A 114 7.34 -17.12 11.77
CA PRO A 114 6.55 -16.30 12.69
C PRO A 114 6.75 -14.80 12.38
N PRO A 115 5.71 -13.96 12.53
CA PRO A 115 5.83 -12.55 12.19
C PRO A 115 6.72 -11.86 13.22
N ARG A 116 7.64 -11.03 12.75
CA ARG A 116 8.34 -10.10 13.63
C ARG A 116 7.29 -9.22 14.29
N GLN A 117 7.23 -9.24 15.61
CA GLN A 117 6.28 -8.41 16.35
C GLN A 117 6.72 -6.94 16.27
N HIS A 118 6.01 -6.16 15.45
CA HIS A 118 6.16 -4.71 15.44
C HIS A 118 5.23 -4.10 16.49
N ARG A 119 5.69 -3.02 17.14
CA ARG A 119 4.90 -2.31 18.17
C ARG A 119 4.07 -1.14 17.63
N LYS A 120 4.35 -0.68 16.41
CA LYS A 120 3.66 0.46 15.77
C LYS A 120 3.52 0.23 14.26
N PRO A 121 2.49 0.80 13.60
CA PRO A 121 2.38 0.82 12.14
C PRO A 121 3.61 1.45 11.46
N ALA A 122 3.83 1.14 10.18
CA ALA A 122 4.92 1.74 9.41
C ALA A 122 4.71 3.25 9.21
N ALA A 123 5.78 4.02 9.03
CA ALA A 123 5.62 5.38 8.51
C ALA A 123 5.27 5.31 7.01
N TRP A 124 4.60 6.32 6.44
CA TRP A 124 4.22 6.36 5.02
C TRP A 124 5.36 5.97 4.06
N ARG A 125 6.56 6.51 4.30
CA ARG A 125 7.75 6.22 3.50
C ARG A 125 8.19 4.75 3.53
N ASP A 126 7.82 4.02 4.59
CA ASP A 126 8.20 2.65 4.89
C ASP A 126 7.05 1.64 4.61
N LEU A 127 5.89 2.11 4.12
CA LEU A 127 4.79 1.24 3.67
C LEU A 127 5.22 0.36 2.49
N SER A 128 4.70 -0.87 2.47
CA SER A 128 4.73 -1.75 1.30
C SER A 128 3.99 -1.12 0.13
N ASP A 129 4.24 -1.63 -1.07
CA ASP A 129 3.57 -1.10 -2.24
C ASP A 129 2.07 -1.47 -2.21
N GLU A 130 1.71 -2.66 -1.74
CA GLU A 130 0.33 -3.12 -1.55
C GLU A 130 -0.45 -2.17 -0.61
N ALA A 131 0.13 -1.83 0.56
CA ALA A 131 -0.48 -0.89 1.50
C ALA A 131 -0.63 0.51 0.91
N ARG A 132 0.32 0.96 0.06
CA ARG A 132 0.21 2.24 -0.64
C ARG A 132 -0.92 2.25 -1.67
N LEU A 133 -1.11 1.15 -2.41
CA LEU A 133 -2.20 1.05 -3.37
C LEU A 133 -3.57 1.09 -2.66
N GLU A 134 -3.70 0.46 -1.48
CA GLU A 134 -4.90 0.56 -0.63
C GLU A 134 -5.12 2.02 -0.17
N CYS A 135 -4.06 2.71 0.24
CA CYS A 135 -4.17 4.14 0.56
C CYS A 135 -4.54 5.02 -0.66
N PHE A 136 -4.09 4.67 -1.88
CA PHE A 136 -4.46 5.41 -3.10
C PHE A 136 -5.93 5.21 -3.47
N HIS A 137 -6.46 4.02 -3.23
CA HIS A 137 -7.87 3.71 -3.39
C HIS A 137 -8.74 4.60 -2.47
N HIS A 138 -8.46 4.59 -1.16
CA HIS A 138 -9.15 5.45 -0.20
C HIS A 138 -9.02 6.94 -0.54
N ALA A 139 -7.83 7.36 -0.99
CA ALA A 139 -7.61 8.73 -1.43
C ALA A 139 -8.47 9.12 -2.62
N LEU A 140 -8.61 8.26 -3.64
CA LEU A 140 -9.50 8.54 -4.77
C LEU A 140 -10.96 8.64 -4.33
N ARG A 141 -11.43 7.71 -3.49
CA ARG A 141 -12.80 7.73 -2.96
C ARG A 141 -13.08 8.99 -2.13
N SER A 142 -12.10 9.50 -1.40
CA SER A 142 -12.23 10.78 -0.66
C SER A 142 -12.21 12.02 -1.56
N ILE A 143 -11.65 11.92 -2.78
CA ILE A 143 -11.59 13.03 -3.74
C ILE A 143 -12.90 13.14 -4.52
N GLY A 144 -13.56 12.01 -4.81
CA GLY A 144 -14.81 11.94 -5.56
C GLY A 144 -15.05 10.54 -6.13
N PRO A 145 -15.94 10.41 -7.13
CA PRO A 145 -16.26 9.11 -7.74
C PRO A 145 -15.02 8.42 -8.31
N ALA A 146 -14.73 7.22 -7.81
CA ALA A 146 -13.64 6.38 -8.27
C ALA A 146 -14.13 5.36 -9.32
N VAL A 147 -13.30 5.12 -10.31
CA VAL A 147 -13.54 4.18 -11.40
C VAL A 147 -12.30 3.32 -11.56
N ALA A 148 -12.45 2.00 -11.40
CA ALA A 148 -11.42 1.04 -11.75
C ALA A 148 -11.19 1.03 -13.26
N LEU A 149 -9.94 0.81 -13.67
CA LEU A 149 -9.55 0.74 -15.06
C LEU A 149 -8.62 -0.45 -15.32
N THR A 150 -8.84 -1.12 -16.44
CA THR A 150 -7.86 -2.03 -17.06
C THR A 150 -7.48 -1.45 -18.41
N LEU A 151 -6.19 -1.41 -18.74
CA LEU A 151 -5.71 -0.99 -20.06
C LEU A 151 -4.64 -1.94 -20.59
N ASN A 152 -4.95 -2.55 -21.73
CA ASN A 152 -4.01 -3.32 -22.53
C ASN A 152 -3.23 -2.39 -23.48
N LEU A 153 -1.91 -2.54 -23.50
CA LEU A 153 -1.04 -1.76 -24.38
C LEU A 153 -1.00 -2.37 -25.78
N SER A 154 -0.86 -1.52 -26.80
CA SER A 154 -0.43 -1.97 -28.13
C SER A 154 1.05 -2.38 -28.10
N PRO A 155 1.48 -3.29 -28.99
CA PRO A 155 2.88 -3.70 -29.07
C PRO A 155 3.87 -2.52 -29.18
N ALA A 156 3.56 -1.52 -30.02
CA ALA A 156 4.42 -0.36 -30.20
C ALA A 156 4.53 0.52 -28.95
N VAL A 157 3.44 0.72 -28.21
CA VAL A 157 3.46 1.47 -26.95
C VAL A 157 4.14 0.66 -25.84
N GLU A 158 3.90 -0.64 -25.79
CA GLU A 158 4.56 -1.54 -24.86
C GLU A 158 6.09 -1.52 -25.04
N GLU A 159 6.56 -1.70 -26.28
CA GLU A 159 7.98 -1.63 -26.63
C GLU A 159 8.60 -0.29 -26.19
N GLN A 160 7.90 0.82 -26.44
CA GLN A 160 8.36 2.13 -25.99
C GLN A 160 8.41 2.22 -24.46
N VAL A 161 7.36 1.81 -23.75
CA VAL A 161 7.29 1.82 -22.27
C VAL A 161 8.48 1.10 -21.65
N ARG A 162 8.91 -0.03 -22.24
CA ARG A 162 10.04 -0.84 -21.77
C ARG A 162 11.40 -0.16 -21.99
N ARG A 163 11.53 0.70 -22.99
CA ARG A 163 12.77 1.46 -23.30
C ARG A 163 12.95 2.69 -22.43
N GLU A 164 11.87 3.22 -21.86
CA GLU A 164 11.92 4.45 -21.09
C GLU A 164 12.62 4.25 -19.74
N PRO A 165 13.39 5.23 -19.23
CA PRO A 165 14.05 5.13 -17.92
C PRO A 165 13.08 4.98 -16.75
N SER A 166 11.86 5.52 -16.91
CA SER A 166 10.76 5.38 -15.95
C SER A 166 9.51 4.99 -16.73
N SER A 167 9.24 3.68 -16.81
CA SER A 167 8.11 3.13 -17.55
C SER A 167 6.77 3.70 -17.07
N ALA A 168 6.55 3.71 -15.75
CA ALA A 168 5.32 4.26 -15.16
C ALA A 168 5.26 5.79 -15.29
N GLY A 169 6.40 6.49 -15.17
CA GLY A 169 6.49 7.93 -15.34
C GLY A 169 6.21 8.39 -16.77
N TRP A 170 6.67 7.66 -17.77
CA TRP A 170 6.38 7.96 -19.17
C TRP A 170 4.91 7.71 -19.51
N LEU A 171 4.39 6.53 -19.13
CA LEU A 171 3.02 6.15 -19.47
C LEU A 171 2.00 7.04 -18.77
N SER A 172 2.25 7.43 -17.52
CA SER A 172 1.39 8.35 -16.78
C SER A 172 1.26 9.71 -17.47
N LYS A 173 2.33 10.29 -18.01
CA LYS A 173 2.28 11.54 -18.80
C LYS A 173 1.40 11.39 -20.03
N ARG A 174 1.50 10.24 -20.70
CA ARG A 174 0.69 9.93 -21.89
C ARG A 174 -0.79 9.79 -21.55
N ILE A 175 -1.13 9.04 -20.49
CA ILE A 175 -2.50 8.89 -19.96
C ILE A 175 -3.06 10.25 -19.54
N ALA A 176 -2.32 11.01 -18.71
CA ALA A 176 -2.75 12.30 -18.20
C ALA A 176 -3.04 13.31 -19.33
N ARG A 177 -2.21 13.34 -20.38
CA ARG A 177 -2.46 14.19 -21.56
C ARG A 177 -3.77 13.81 -22.27
N ARG A 178 -4.01 12.52 -22.51
CA ARG A 178 -5.24 12.06 -23.19
C ARG A 178 -6.48 12.29 -22.36
N LEU A 179 -6.42 12.05 -21.05
CA LEU A 179 -7.52 12.33 -20.13
C LEU A 179 -7.83 13.83 -20.05
N LYS A 180 -6.80 14.69 -19.97
CA LYS A 180 -6.98 16.15 -19.97
C LYS A 180 -7.62 16.65 -21.26
N GLN A 181 -7.20 16.11 -22.42
CA GLN A 181 -7.81 16.45 -23.71
C GLN A 181 -9.29 16.03 -23.79
N ALA A 182 -9.64 14.86 -23.24
CA ALA A 182 -10.99 14.33 -23.30
C ALA A 182 -11.96 14.99 -22.31
N LEU A 183 -11.48 15.34 -21.10
CA LEU A 183 -12.34 15.82 -20.00
C LEU A 183 -12.15 17.30 -19.66
N GLY A 184 -11.21 18.00 -20.31
CA GLY A 184 -10.91 19.41 -20.03
C GLY A 184 -10.25 19.69 -18.68
N ARG A 185 -9.97 18.67 -17.86
CA ARG A 185 -9.43 18.80 -16.50
C ARG A 185 -8.32 17.80 -16.21
N ALA A 186 -7.50 18.08 -15.20
CA ALA A 186 -6.58 17.09 -14.66
C ALA A 186 -7.38 15.99 -13.92
N VAL A 187 -7.01 14.73 -14.17
CA VAL A 187 -7.69 13.57 -13.58
C VAL A 187 -6.77 12.97 -12.51
N PRO A 188 -7.21 12.89 -11.23
CA PRO A 188 -6.51 12.11 -10.23
C PRO A 188 -6.58 10.64 -10.63
N LEU A 189 -5.42 9.96 -10.66
CA LEU A 189 -5.32 8.56 -11.04
C LEU A 189 -4.15 7.87 -10.34
N TRP A 190 -4.26 6.56 -10.22
CA TRP A 190 -3.15 5.66 -9.94
C TRP A 190 -3.26 4.42 -10.83
N PHE A 191 -2.14 3.76 -11.10
CA PHE A 191 -2.12 2.46 -11.77
C PHE A 191 -0.89 1.65 -11.38
N ALA A 192 -0.97 0.35 -11.58
CA ALA A 192 0.11 -0.62 -11.45
C ALA A 192 0.22 -1.45 -12.73
N PHE A 193 1.44 -1.80 -13.11
CA PHE A 193 1.70 -2.72 -14.22
C PHE A 193 1.50 -4.17 -13.79
N GLU A 194 0.93 -4.95 -14.69
CA GLU A 194 0.88 -6.40 -14.64
C GLU A 194 1.50 -6.98 -15.91
N LEU A 195 2.06 -8.18 -15.78
CA LEU A 195 2.63 -8.95 -16.87
C LEU A 195 1.88 -10.27 -17.02
N GLU A 196 1.03 -10.37 -18.04
CA GLU A 196 0.26 -11.56 -18.39
C GLU A 196 0.67 -12.04 -19.79
N ASP A 197 1.03 -13.31 -19.90
CA ASP A 197 1.53 -13.93 -21.15
C ASP A 197 2.61 -13.11 -21.87
N GLY A 198 3.50 -12.49 -21.09
CA GLY A 198 4.60 -11.66 -21.59
C GLY A 198 4.20 -10.24 -22.03
N ARG A 199 2.92 -9.89 -21.97
CA ARG A 199 2.38 -8.58 -22.36
C ARG A 199 2.17 -7.68 -21.15
N LEU A 200 2.43 -6.39 -21.33
CA LEU A 200 2.14 -5.39 -20.30
C LEU A 200 0.70 -4.89 -20.42
N HIS A 201 -0.02 -4.98 -19.32
CA HIS A 201 -1.23 -4.22 -19.10
C HIS A 201 -1.14 -3.51 -17.76
N LEU A 202 -2.15 -2.68 -17.48
CA LEU A 202 -2.23 -1.98 -16.22
C LEU A 202 -3.62 -2.05 -15.62
N HIS A 203 -3.64 -2.14 -14.30
CA HIS A 203 -4.81 -2.00 -13.46
C HIS A 203 -4.65 -0.76 -12.60
N GLY A 204 -5.74 -0.09 -12.30
CA GLY A 204 -5.69 1.09 -11.47
C GLY A 204 -7.05 1.71 -11.29
N GLU A 205 -7.04 2.98 -10.90
CA GLU A 205 -8.26 3.74 -10.72
C GLU A 205 -8.05 5.20 -11.12
N LEU A 206 -9.16 5.86 -11.44
CA LEU A 206 -9.18 7.28 -11.74
C LEU A 206 -10.46 7.95 -11.23
N GLY A 207 -10.39 9.27 -11.07
CA GLY A 207 -11.53 10.10 -10.70
C GLY A 207 -12.38 10.51 -11.91
N ALA A 208 -13.51 9.85 -12.12
CA ALA A 208 -14.47 10.16 -13.19
C ALA A 208 -15.90 9.76 -12.80
N SER A 209 -16.86 10.50 -13.33
CA SER A 209 -18.29 10.18 -13.25
C SER A 209 -18.69 9.13 -14.28
N VAL A 210 -19.86 8.51 -14.08
CA VAL A 210 -20.45 7.53 -15.01
C VAL A 210 -20.61 8.11 -16.43
N ALA A 211 -21.02 9.37 -16.52
CA ALA A 211 -21.20 10.07 -17.80
C ALA A 211 -19.88 10.27 -18.58
N GLU A 212 -18.74 10.34 -17.88
CA GLU A 212 -17.43 10.54 -18.50
C GLU A 212 -16.80 9.23 -19.01
N LEU A 213 -17.33 8.05 -18.62
CA LEU A 213 -16.71 6.76 -18.92
C LEU A 213 -16.47 6.47 -20.41
N PRO A 214 -17.39 6.82 -21.35
CA PRO A 214 -17.11 6.65 -22.78
C PRO A 214 -15.89 7.46 -23.25
N ALA A 215 -15.76 8.70 -22.77
CA ALA A 215 -14.62 9.57 -23.08
C ALA A 215 -13.32 9.07 -22.43
N VAL A 216 -13.41 8.58 -21.19
CA VAL A 216 -12.30 7.95 -20.46
C VAL A 216 -11.78 6.74 -21.22
N ARG A 217 -12.64 5.79 -21.62
CA ARG A 217 -12.21 4.59 -22.36
C ARG A 217 -11.54 4.95 -23.68
N LYS A 218 -12.08 5.93 -24.42
CA LYS A 218 -11.45 6.44 -25.65
C LYS A 218 -10.07 7.03 -25.36
N ALA A 219 -9.93 7.87 -24.33
CA ALA A 219 -8.66 8.46 -23.94
C ALA A 219 -7.62 7.41 -23.53
N LEU A 220 -8.04 6.39 -22.78
CA LEU A 220 -7.19 5.27 -22.37
C LEU A 220 -6.69 4.47 -23.58
N ARG A 221 -7.55 4.13 -24.55
CA ARG A 221 -7.12 3.46 -25.80
C ARG A 221 -6.09 4.28 -26.58
N LEU A 222 -6.33 5.58 -26.74
CA LEU A 222 -5.37 6.48 -27.39
C LEU A 222 -4.03 6.58 -26.62
N ALA A 223 -4.09 6.46 -25.29
CA ALA A 223 -2.89 6.41 -24.44
C ALA A 223 -2.16 5.07 -24.55
N GLY A 224 -2.88 3.93 -24.57
CA GLY A 224 -2.30 2.59 -24.76
C GLY A 224 -1.82 2.31 -26.19
N GLY A 225 -2.08 3.22 -27.13
CA GLY A 225 -1.88 3.00 -28.57
C GLY A 225 -3.04 2.17 -29.09
N GLU A 226 -3.94 2.82 -29.82
CA GLU A 226 -5.24 2.23 -30.12
C GLU A 226 -5.12 1.00 -31.01
N TRP A 227 -5.78 -0.10 -30.63
CA TRP A 227 -5.83 -1.30 -31.46
C TRP A 227 -6.75 -1.07 -32.67
N LEU A 228 -6.35 -1.62 -33.82
CA LEU A 228 -7.17 -1.56 -35.03
C LEU A 228 -8.39 -2.48 -34.93
N THR A 229 -8.23 -3.61 -34.25
CA THR A 229 -9.27 -4.63 -34.01
C THR A 229 -9.53 -4.81 -32.51
N VAL A 230 -10.68 -5.38 -32.14
CA VAL A 230 -11.02 -5.74 -30.74
C VAL A 230 -10.87 -4.60 -29.71
N ARG A 231 -11.17 -3.36 -30.12
CA ARG A 231 -11.06 -2.13 -29.30
C ARG A 231 -11.88 -2.16 -28.00
N GLN A 232 -12.90 -2.99 -27.92
CA GLN A 232 -13.72 -3.15 -26.71
C GLN A 232 -12.96 -3.86 -25.58
N HIS A 233 -11.96 -4.69 -25.89
CA HIS A 233 -11.14 -5.40 -24.90
C HIS A 233 -9.88 -4.62 -24.49
N GLN A 234 -9.60 -3.49 -25.14
CA GLN A 234 -8.38 -2.74 -24.87
C GLN A 234 -8.46 -1.92 -23.57
N ALA A 235 -9.61 -1.29 -23.30
CA ALA A 235 -9.80 -0.46 -22.12
C ALA A 235 -11.14 -0.78 -21.45
N HIS A 236 -11.09 -1.29 -20.23
CA HIS A 236 -12.24 -1.63 -19.41
C HIS A 236 -12.33 -0.69 -18.21
N THR A 237 -13.56 -0.37 -17.78
CA THR A 237 -13.80 0.51 -16.63
C THR A 237 -14.95 -0.04 -15.79
N VAL A 238 -14.78 -0.07 -14.46
CA VAL A 238 -15.82 -0.46 -13.50
C VAL A 238 -16.04 0.68 -12.52
N THR A 239 -17.30 1.04 -12.30
CA THR A 239 -17.68 2.09 -11.34
C THR A 239 -17.61 1.57 -9.91
N ALA A 240 -17.30 2.46 -8.96
CA ALA A 240 -17.29 2.13 -7.54
C ALA A 240 -16.48 0.85 -7.24
N PRO A 241 -15.17 0.82 -7.59
CA PRO A 241 -14.34 -0.31 -7.22
C PRO A 241 -14.29 -0.47 -5.70
N THR A 242 -14.09 -1.72 -5.28
CA THR A 242 -13.92 -2.13 -3.88
C THR A 242 -12.46 -2.49 -3.62
N LEU A 243 -12.05 -2.56 -2.36
CA LEU A 243 -10.69 -2.90 -1.92
C LEU A 243 -10.09 -4.17 -2.53
N PRO A 244 -10.85 -5.27 -2.76
CA PRO A 244 -10.33 -6.43 -3.48
C PRO A 244 -9.74 -6.11 -4.87
N TRP A 245 -10.21 -5.04 -5.55
CA TRP A 245 -9.62 -4.55 -6.79
C TRP A 245 -8.15 -4.18 -6.63
N VAL A 246 -7.78 -3.57 -5.50
CA VAL A 246 -6.41 -3.16 -5.19
C VAL A 246 -5.50 -4.38 -5.07
N SER A 247 -5.95 -5.41 -4.33
CA SER A 247 -5.23 -6.67 -4.20
C SER A 247 -5.11 -7.39 -5.54
N TYR A 248 -6.15 -7.33 -6.37
CA TYR A 248 -6.13 -7.86 -7.73
C TYR A 248 -5.10 -7.14 -8.61
N ALA A 249 -5.07 -5.80 -8.58
CA ALA A 249 -4.10 -4.98 -9.32
C ALA A 249 -2.64 -5.24 -8.92
N ALA A 250 -2.41 -5.76 -7.71
CA ALA A 250 -1.08 -6.08 -7.18
C ALA A 250 -0.69 -7.57 -7.30
N LYS A 251 -1.56 -8.45 -7.80
CA LYS A 251 -1.39 -9.92 -7.70
C LYS A 251 -0.09 -10.42 -8.36
N GLU A 252 0.34 -9.80 -9.46
CA GLU A 252 1.57 -10.13 -10.19
C GLU A 252 2.70 -9.11 -9.97
N ALA A 253 2.62 -8.28 -8.91
CA ALA A 253 3.62 -7.27 -8.60
C ALA A 253 5.04 -7.85 -8.54
N TRP A 254 5.18 -9.10 -8.09
CA TRP A 254 6.46 -9.80 -7.98
C TRP A 254 7.18 -10.00 -9.34
N ARG A 255 6.44 -10.04 -10.46
CA ARG A 255 7.02 -10.17 -11.82
C ARG A 255 7.57 -8.86 -12.36
N VAL A 256 7.08 -7.74 -11.84
CA VAL A 256 7.28 -6.41 -12.44
C VAL A 256 8.06 -5.46 -11.52
N ARG A 257 7.94 -5.64 -10.21
CA ARG A 257 8.57 -4.76 -9.20
C ARG A 257 10.10 -4.82 -9.25
N PRO A 258 10.79 -3.70 -8.92
CA PRO A 258 12.22 -3.72 -8.71
C PRO A 258 12.59 -4.72 -7.60
N PHE A 259 13.54 -5.60 -7.89
CA PHE A 259 14.19 -6.38 -6.85
C PHE A 259 15.17 -5.50 -6.06
N THR A 260 15.31 -5.76 -4.76
CA THR A 260 16.25 -5.06 -3.89
C THR A 260 17.39 -5.97 -3.45
N GLY A 261 18.53 -5.38 -3.07
CA GLY A 261 19.68 -6.13 -2.52
C GLY A 261 20.40 -6.95 -3.59
N ARG A 262 20.73 -8.22 -3.29
CA ARG A 262 21.51 -9.10 -4.17
C ARG A 262 20.87 -9.37 -5.53
N LEU A 263 19.55 -9.14 -5.65
CA LEU A 263 18.78 -9.37 -6.87
C LEU A 263 18.56 -8.10 -7.71
N ALA A 264 19.10 -6.95 -7.29
CA ALA A 264 18.86 -5.66 -7.95
C ALA A 264 19.33 -5.59 -9.42
N GLY A 265 20.27 -6.46 -9.82
CA GLY A 265 20.78 -6.55 -11.20
C GLY A 265 20.00 -7.51 -12.12
N ILE A 266 18.96 -8.18 -11.63
CA ILE A 266 18.15 -9.07 -12.46
C ILE A 266 17.39 -8.25 -13.50
N ALA A 267 17.44 -8.68 -14.76
CA ALA A 267 16.72 -8.05 -15.86
C ALA A 267 15.21 -8.03 -15.58
N ARG A 268 14.57 -6.90 -15.86
CA ARG A 268 13.16 -6.66 -15.55
C ARG A 268 12.36 -6.40 -16.81
N PRO A 269 11.05 -6.68 -16.80
CA PRO A 269 10.20 -6.33 -17.91
C PRO A 269 10.09 -4.80 -18.10
N ILE A 270 10.32 -3.99 -17.05
CA ILE A 270 10.21 -2.53 -17.09
C ILE A 270 11.32 -1.85 -16.28
N ASN A 271 11.51 -0.55 -16.51
CA ASN A 271 12.42 0.30 -15.75
C ASN A 271 11.68 1.21 -14.77
N GLY A 272 12.34 1.54 -13.66
CA GLY A 272 11.78 2.37 -12.60
C GLY A 272 10.74 1.65 -11.74
N ASP A 273 9.73 2.39 -11.30
CA ASP A 273 8.62 1.92 -10.46
C ASP A 273 7.59 1.15 -11.29
N TRP A 274 6.96 0.15 -10.67
CA TRP A 274 5.91 -0.68 -11.28
C TRP A 274 4.51 -0.10 -11.12
N TYR A 275 4.37 0.98 -10.36
CA TYR A 275 3.11 1.71 -10.20
C TYR A 275 3.35 3.22 -10.27
N PHE A 276 2.26 3.95 -10.48
CA PHE A 276 2.23 5.39 -10.48
C PHE A 276 0.98 5.88 -9.75
N ALA A 277 1.08 7.05 -9.12
CA ALA A 277 -0.06 7.81 -8.62
C ALA A 277 0.19 9.30 -8.83
N THR A 278 -0.85 10.04 -9.19
CA THR A 278 -0.79 11.50 -9.30
C THR A 278 -0.44 12.14 -7.96
N ASN A 279 0.17 13.33 -7.97
CA ASN A 279 0.52 14.05 -6.75
C ASN A 279 -0.69 14.31 -5.86
N ARG A 280 -1.86 14.61 -6.44
CA ARG A 280 -3.11 14.78 -5.70
C ARG A 280 -3.44 13.51 -4.90
N VAL A 281 -3.49 12.35 -5.57
CA VAL A 281 -3.74 11.04 -4.93
C VAL A 281 -2.68 10.74 -3.86
N ARG A 282 -1.38 10.89 -4.17
CA ARG A 282 -0.30 10.63 -3.20
C ARG A 282 -0.40 11.51 -1.95
N SER A 283 -0.66 12.80 -2.12
CA SER A 283 -0.72 13.75 -1.01
C SER A 283 -1.95 13.51 -0.12
N THR A 284 -3.10 13.19 -0.72
CA THR A 284 -4.32 12.83 0.00
C THR A 284 -4.13 11.51 0.74
N ALA A 285 -3.61 10.48 0.06
CA ALA A 285 -3.35 9.17 0.65
C ALA A 285 -2.43 9.26 1.87
N ASN A 286 -1.35 10.04 1.77
CA ASN A 286 -0.44 10.26 2.89
C ASN A 286 -1.14 10.88 4.11
N LYS A 287 -1.94 11.93 3.88
CA LYS A 287 -2.68 12.63 4.95
C LYS A 287 -3.69 11.70 5.63
N LEU A 288 -4.45 10.93 4.84
CA LEU A 288 -5.42 9.97 5.37
C LEU A 288 -4.73 8.90 6.21
N TYR A 289 -3.67 8.30 5.66
CA TYR A 289 -2.90 7.27 6.34
C TYR A 289 -2.29 7.78 7.64
N ASP A 290 -1.63 8.95 7.64
CA ASP A 290 -1.01 9.50 8.85
C ASP A 290 -2.05 9.78 9.94
N THR A 291 -3.24 10.27 9.58
CA THR A 291 -4.36 10.48 10.51
C THR A 291 -4.83 9.16 11.13
N GLN A 292 -5.10 8.14 10.32
CA GLN A 292 -5.52 6.83 10.82
C GLN A 292 -4.42 6.15 11.64
N LYS A 293 -3.16 6.29 11.23
CA LYS A 293 -2.01 5.75 11.95
C LYS A 293 -1.84 6.37 13.33
N GLU A 294 -2.10 7.68 13.48
CA GLU A 294 -2.11 8.33 14.79
C GLU A 294 -3.20 7.72 15.68
N ALA A 295 -4.42 7.55 15.16
CA ALA A 295 -5.51 6.88 15.89
C ALA A 295 -5.13 5.43 16.28
N VAL A 296 -4.60 4.63 15.35
CA VAL A 296 -4.09 3.27 15.66
C VAL A 296 -3.00 3.30 16.73
N THR A 297 -2.13 4.32 16.71
CA THR A 297 -1.05 4.43 17.70
C THR A 297 -1.56 4.78 19.10
N ILE A 298 -2.70 5.47 19.22
CA ILE A 298 -3.35 5.76 20.50
C ILE A 298 -4.00 4.49 21.08
N LEU A 299 -4.44 3.56 20.23
CA LEU A 299 -5.06 2.30 20.63
C LEU A 299 -4.06 1.23 21.12
N LEU A 300 -2.75 1.44 20.94
CA LEU A 300 -1.67 0.50 21.26
C LEU A 300 -0.93 0.89 22.55
#